data_AF-A0A7V1GIC2-F1
#
_entry.id   AF-A0A7V1GIC2-F1
#
_cell.length_a   1.000
_cell.length_b   1.000
_cell.length_c   1.000
_cell.angle_alpha   90.00
_cell.angle_beta   90.00
_cell.angle_gamma   90.00
#
_symmetry.space_group_name_H-M   'P 1'
#
loop_
_entity.id
_entity.type
_entity.pdbx_description
1 polymer ?
#
loop_
_entity_poly.entity_id
_entity_poly.type
_entity_poly.pdbx_seq_one_letter_code
_entity_poly.pdbx_strand_id
1 'polypeptide(L)'
;MKIFSSIKAIPNGQKYRYLLLIVSMVVFLSPLALIPEMFGNSDLCGRLCIRRFFLYFPGMTLEDIGNQMSVAWIGVIALSIILITTLFFGRMWCAYICPAGAFPELVSRMIPDRWKIEFRGLPQVPLRYGYFSVYLVLMPMLGISACTLCNFVTVPRIFEAFIGDFMGIAFILSAVG
;
A
#
# COMPACT_ATOMS: atom_id res chain seq x y z
N MET A 1 -29.78 4.10 7.88
CA MET A 1 -30.09 5.17 8.85
C MET A 1 -29.15 5.23 10.06
N LYS A 2 -28.82 4.12 10.75
CA LYS A 2 -27.91 4.13 11.92
C LYS A 2 -26.50 4.69 11.66
N ILE A 3 -25.99 4.57 10.44
CA ILE A 3 -24.64 5.04 10.08
C ILE A 3 -24.53 6.56 10.13
N PHE A 4 -25.52 7.27 9.58
CA PHE A 4 -25.53 8.74 9.56
C PHE A 4 -25.67 9.35 10.97
N SER A 5 -26.44 8.71 11.86
CA SER A 5 -26.52 9.13 13.26
C SER A 5 -25.20 8.91 14.01
N SER A 6 -24.48 7.82 13.73
CA SER A 6 -23.16 7.57 14.31
C SER A 6 -22.09 8.56 13.82
N ILE A 7 -22.14 8.99 12.55
CA ILE A 7 -21.20 10.01 12.02
C ILE A 7 -21.44 11.37 12.69
N LYS A 8 -22.70 11.71 12.97
CA LYS A 8 -23.05 12.99 13.61
C LYS A 8 -22.63 13.04 15.09
N ALA A 9 -22.57 11.87 15.75
CA ALA A 9 -22.13 11.72 17.14
C ALA A 9 -20.62 11.89 17.34
N ILE A 10 -19.82 11.93 16.27
CA ILE A 10 -18.36 12.13 16.37
C ILE A 10 -18.08 13.58 16.81
N PRO A 11 -17.28 13.79 17.88
CA PRO A 11 -16.91 15.13 18.33
C PRO A 11 -16.18 15.90 17.22
N ASN A 12 -16.45 17.19 17.08
CA ASN A 12 -15.96 18.00 15.96
C ASN A 12 -14.42 17.99 15.84
N GLY A 13 -13.68 17.88 16.95
CA GLY A 13 -12.22 17.74 16.94
C GLY A 13 -11.70 16.47 16.25
N GLN A 14 -12.43 15.35 16.35
CA GLN A 14 -12.03 14.09 15.69
C GLN A 14 -12.33 14.11 14.19
N LYS A 15 -13.37 14.84 13.75
CA LYS A 15 -13.69 15.00 12.31
C LYS A 15 -12.53 15.61 11.52
N TYR A 16 -11.89 16.65 12.08
CA TYR A 16 -10.71 17.27 11.46
C TYR A 16 -9.55 16.29 11.31
N ARG A 17 -9.35 15.37 12.27
CA ARG A 17 -8.29 14.35 12.16
C ARG A 17 -8.60 13.31 11.10
N TYR A 18 -9.84 12.83 11.01
CA TYR A 18 -10.22 11.91 9.93
C TYR A 18 -10.01 12.56 8.56
N LEU A 19 -10.36 13.85 8.43
CA LEU A 19 -10.11 14.61 7.21
C LEU A 19 -8.61 14.75 6.93
N LEU A 20 -7.79 15.10 7.93
CA LEU A 20 -6.34 15.16 7.80
C LEU A 20 -5.72 13.82 7.39
N LEU A 21 -6.20 12.70 7.94
CA LEU A 21 -5.75 11.35 7.58
C LEU A 21 -6.07 11.04 6.12
N ILE A 22 -7.29 11.30 5.68
CA ILE A 22 -7.71 11.08 4.28
C ILE A 22 -6.88 11.97 3.33
N VAL A 23 -6.74 13.25 3.64
CA VAL A 23 -5.92 14.19 2.86
C VAL A 23 -4.47 13.72 2.81
N SER A 24 -3.89 13.30 3.94
CA SER A 24 -2.52 12.79 3.98
C SER A 24 -2.34 11.52 3.16
N MET A 25 -3.33 10.62 3.15
CA MET A 25 -3.30 9.40 2.35
C MET A 25 -3.31 9.75 0.85
N VAL A 26 -4.15 10.70 0.43
CA VAL A 26 -4.20 11.17 -0.97
C VAL A 26 -2.90 11.88 -1.35
N VAL A 27 -2.42 12.79 -0.51
CA VAL A 27 -1.20 13.60 -0.76
C VAL A 27 0.07 12.76 -0.71
N PHE A 28 0.13 11.68 0.08
CA PHE A 28 1.30 10.81 0.15
C PHE A 28 1.31 9.74 -0.95
N LEU A 29 0.14 9.24 -1.36
CA LEU A 29 0.03 8.31 -2.50
C LEU A 29 0.21 9.01 -3.85
N SER A 30 -0.13 10.29 -3.96
CA SER A 30 0.01 11.07 -5.20
C SER A 30 1.46 11.19 -5.73
N PRO A 31 2.49 11.51 -4.93
CA PRO A 31 3.88 11.58 -5.41
C PRO A 31 4.49 10.21 -5.71
N LEU A 32 3.87 9.10 -5.27
CA LEU A 32 4.27 7.77 -5.72
C LEU A 32 4.00 7.56 -7.22
N ALA A 33 3.09 8.33 -7.84
CA ALA A 33 2.86 8.33 -9.29
C ALA A 33 3.96 9.09 -10.08
N LEU A 34 4.69 10.01 -9.45
CA LEU A 34 5.81 10.71 -10.10
C LEU A 34 7.08 9.84 -10.20
N ILE A 35 7.25 8.86 -9.32
CA ILE A 35 8.42 7.97 -9.33
C ILE A 35 8.53 7.19 -10.66
N PRO A 36 7.47 6.54 -11.18
CA PRO A 36 7.49 5.90 -12.50
C PRO A 36 7.92 6.81 -13.66
N GLU A 37 7.39 8.04 -13.69
CA GLU A 37 7.69 9.00 -14.75
C GLU A 37 9.17 9.38 -14.78
N MET A 38 9.83 9.51 -13.62
CA MET A 38 11.27 9.79 -13.54
C MET A 38 12.14 8.65 -14.09
N PHE A 39 11.64 7.42 -14.12
CA PHE A 39 12.34 6.25 -14.68
C PHE A 39 11.86 5.88 -16.09
N GLY A 40 11.12 6.78 -16.76
CA GLY A 40 10.72 6.63 -18.17
C GLY A 40 9.74 5.48 -18.43
N ASN A 41 9.02 5.01 -17.42
CA ASN A 41 8.01 3.95 -17.56
C ASN A 41 6.68 4.41 -16.97
N SER A 42 5.56 4.06 -17.61
CA SER A 42 4.21 4.35 -17.08
C SER A 42 3.95 3.63 -15.74
N ASP A 43 4.63 2.51 -15.49
CA ASP A 43 4.53 1.73 -14.27
C ASP A 43 5.91 1.19 -13.84
N LEU A 44 6.21 1.16 -12.54
CA LEU A 44 7.40 0.46 -11.97
C LEU A 44 7.31 -1.08 -12.11
N CYS A 45 6.27 -1.59 -12.79
CA CYS A 45 5.96 -3.01 -12.90
C CYS A 45 6.66 -3.73 -14.07
N GLY A 46 7.52 -3.03 -14.82
CA GLY A 46 8.33 -3.57 -15.92
C GLY A 46 9.59 -4.32 -15.49
N ARG A 47 10.74 -3.98 -16.08
CA ARG A 47 12.04 -4.65 -15.81
C ARG A 47 12.56 -4.47 -14.38
N LEU A 48 12.11 -3.44 -13.66
CA LEU A 48 12.55 -3.10 -12.30
C LEU A 48 11.59 -3.56 -11.18
N CYS A 49 10.57 -4.36 -11.48
CA CYS A 49 9.62 -4.76 -10.46
C CYS A 49 10.23 -5.78 -9.48
N ILE A 50 10.55 -5.31 -8.28
CA ILE A 50 11.04 -6.14 -7.17
C ILE A 50 10.09 -7.31 -6.86
N ARG A 51 8.78 -7.17 -7.14
CA ARG A 51 7.76 -8.17 -6.79
C ARG A 51 7.52 -9.24 -7.88
N ARG A 52 8.18 -9.16 -9.04
CA ARG A 52 8.04 -10.13 -10.14
C ARG A 52 8.88 -11.39 -9.91
N PHE A 53 8.81 -11.93 -8.70
CA PHE A 53 9.39 -13.23 -8.37
C PHE A 53 8.59 -14.30 -9.12
N PHE A 54 9.14 -14.86 -10.21
CA PHE A 54 8.65 -16.06 -10.92
C PHE A 54 7.48 -15.94 -11.92
N LEU A 55 7.01 -14.75 -12.30
CA LEU A 55 6.04 -14.64 -13.41
C LEU A 55 6.74 -14.63 -14.77
N TYR A 56 6.65 -15.75 -15.49
CA TYR A 56 7.06 -15.88 -16.90
C TYR A 56 5.88 -15.48 -17.80
N PHE A 57 6.07 -14.46 -18.64
CA PHE A 57 5.08 -14.04 -19.61
C PHE A 57 5.51 -14.54 -21.00
N PRO A 58 4.59 -14.90 -21.90
CA PRO A 58 4.96 -15.28 -23.26
C PRO A 58 5.60 -14.08 -24.00
N GLY A 59 6.85 -14.23 -24.46
CA GLY A 59 7.58 -13.22 -25.25
C GLY A 59 8.82 -12.58 -24.62
N MET A 60 9.35 -13.11 -23.50
CA MET A 60 10.53 -12.53 -22.81
C MET A 60 11.84 -12.89 -23.51
N THR A 61 12.76 -11.93 -23.61
CA THR A 61 14.14 -12.17 -24.06
C THR A 61 15.01 -12.70 -22.90
N LEU A 62 16.12 -13.38 -23.20
CA LEU A 62 17.05 -13.88 -22.18
C LEU A 62 17.63 -12.74 -21.30
N GLU A 63 17.74 -11.53 -21.86
CA GLU A 63 18.20 -10.34 -21.12
C GLU A 63 17.18 -9.87 -20.09
N ASP A 64 15.88 -10.01 -20.37
CA ASP A 64 14.81 -9.70 -19.41
C ASP A 64 14.83 -10.66 -18.22
N ILE A 65 15.16 -11.94 -18.45
CA ILE A 65 15.29 -12.95 -17.41
C ILE A 65 16.48 -12.65 -16.49
N GLY A 66 17.61 -12.24 -17.06
CA GLY A 66 18.80 -11.83 -16.31
C GLY A 66 18.54 -10.61 -15.41
N ASN A 67 17.87 -9.59 -15.95
CA ASN A 67 17.45 -8.41 -15.18
C ASN A 67 16.41 -8.74 -14.10
N GLN A 68 15.47 -9.65 -14.38
CA GLN A 68 14.48 -10.07 -13.40
C GLN A 68 15.13 -10.80 -12.21
N MET A 69 16.18 -11.59 -12.47
CA MET A 69 16.93 -12.28 -11.42
C MET A 69 17.73 -11.31 -10.54
N SER A 70 18.40 -10.31 -11.11
CA SER A 70 19.16 -9.33 -10.34
C SER A 70 18.26 -8.45 -9.45
N VAL A 71 17.11 -8.00 -9.99
CA VAL A 71 16.13 -7.20 -9.26
C VAL A 71 15.43 -8.03 -8.16
N ALA A 72 15.16 -9.31 -8.41
CA ALA A 72 14.65 -10.23 -7.41
C ALA A 72 15.59 -10.34 -6.20
N TRP A 73 16.90 -10.45 -6.43
CA TRP A 73 17.90 -10.49 -5.36
C TRP A 73 17.88 -9.23 -4.50
N ILE A 74 17.75 -8.04 -5.09
CA ILE A 74 17.60 -6.78 -4.36
C ILE A 74 16.37 -6.84 -3.44
N GLY A 75 15.26 -7.39 -3.93
CA GLY A 75 14.05 -7.59 -3.14
C GLY A 75 14.23 -8.50 -1.94
N VAL A 76 14.87 -9.65 -2.13
CA VAL A 76 15.15 -10.61 -1.05
C VAL A 76 16.07 -10.00 -0.01
N ILE A 77 17.11 -9.28 -0.45
CA ILE A 77 18.05 -8.60 0.45
C ILE A 77 17.33 -7.50 1.24
N ALA A 78 16.52 -6.68 0.59
CA ALA A 78 15.75 -5.64 1.27
C ALA A 78 14.79 -6.25 2.31
N LEU A 79 14.04 -7.29 1.94
CA LEU A 79 13.11 -7.95 2.85
C LEU A 79 13.82 -8.67 4.00
N SER A 80 14.97 -9.31 3.74
CA SER A 80 15.76 -9.95 4.79
C SER A 80 16.33 -8.94 5.77
N ILE A 81 16.84 -7.80 5.30
CA ILE A 81 17.27 -6.69 6.17
C ILE A 81 16.11 -6.20 7.04
N ILE A 82 14.91 -6.05 6.47
CA ILE A 82 13.72 -5.66 7.22
C ILE A 82 13.38 -6.70 8.30
N LEU A 83 13.37 -7.99 7.95
CA LEU A 83 13.06 -9.06 8.91
C LEU A 83 14.11 -9.18 10.01
N ILE A 84 15.39 -9.08 9.68
CA ILE A 84 16.49 -9.13 10.65
C ILE A 84 16.39 -7.92 11.58
N THR A 85 16.30 -6.70 11.03
CA THR A 85 16.19 -5.49 11.85
C THR A 85 14.93 -5.50 12.71
N THR A 86 13.81 -6.03 12.22
CA THR A 86 12.59 -6.14 13.03
C THR A 86 12.66 -7.22 14.10
N LEU A 87 13.40 -8.31 13.88
CA LEU A 87 13.61 -9.34 14.90
C LEU A 87 14.47 -8.82 16.07
N PHE A 88 15.53 -8.05 15.77
CA PHE A 88 16.45 -7.54 16.81
C PHE A 88 15.98 -6.23 17.46
N PHE A 89 15.44 -5.29 16.68
CA PHE A 89 15.05 -3.96 17.15
C PHE A 89 13.53 -3.76 17.22
N GLY A 90 12.74 -4.82 17.01
CA GLY A 90 11.28 -4.77 17.07
C GLY A 90 10.69 -3.88 15.97
N ARG A 91 9.84 -2.92 16.33
CA ARG A 91 9.05 -2.12 15.38
C ARG A 91 9.81 -0.94 14.75
N MET A 92 11.12 -0.83 14.99
CA MET A 92 11.93 0.33 14.62
C MET A 92 11.90 0.62 13.12
N TRP A 93 11.97 -0.41 12.28
CA TRP A 93 11.91 -0.24 10.83
C TRP A 93 10.62 0.44 10.40
N CYS A 94 9.47 -0.11 10.80
CA CYS A 94 8.17 0.42 10.40
C CYS A 94 7.83 1.76 11.08
N ALA A 95 8.36 2.04 12.28
CA ALA A 95 8.03 3.25 13.03
C ALA A 95 8.89 4.48 12.67
N TYR A 96 10.12 4.29 12.18
CA TYR A 96 11.06 5.41 11.94
C TYR A 96 11.77 5.38 10.59
N ILE A 97 12.04 4.19 10.03
CA ILE A 97 12.84 4.07 8.80
C ILE A 97 11.94 4.03 7.56
N CYS A 98 10.85 3.27 7.61
CA CYS A 98 9.93 3.11 6.50
C CYS A 98 9.13 4.42 6.30
N PRO A 99 9.21 5.08 5.14
CA PRO A 99 8.53 6.36 4.93
C PRO A 99 7.01 6.25 5.07
N ALA A 100 6.44 5.10 4.69
CA ALA A 100 5.00 4.82 4.80
C ALA A 100 4.52 4.70 6.26
N GLY A 101 5.40 4.35 7.20
CA GLY A 101 5.04 4.22 8.62
C GLY A 101 5.57 5.34 9.51
N ALA A 102 6.77 5.84 9.21
CA ALA A 102 7.42 6.93 9.93
C ALA A 102 6.67 8.25 9.78
N PHE A 103 6.16 8.55 8.58
CA PHE A 103 5.44 9.80 8.34
C PHE A 103 4.13 9.88 9.14
N PRO A 104 3.21 8.90 9.09
CA PRO A 104 2.02 8.90 9.94
C PRO A 104 2.32 8.93 11.44
N GLU A 105 3.36 8.23 11.89
CA GLU A 105 3.80 8.21 13.29
C GLU A 105 4.29 9.60 13.75
N LEU A 106 5.11 10.26 12.92
CA LEU A 106 5.59 11.62 13.18
C LEU A 106 4.44 12.63 13.26
N VAL A 107 3.51 12.57 12.31
CA VAL A 107 2.30 13.42 12.30
C VAL A 107 1.45 13.18 13.54
N SER A 108 1.29 11.92 13.96
CA SER A 108 0.52 11.56 15.16
C SER A 108 1.13 12.12 16.46
N ARG A 109 2.47 12.24 16.52
CA ARG A 109 3.18 12.84 17.67
C ARG A 109 3.11 14.36 17.70
N MET A 110 3.06 15.01 16.54
CA MET A 110 2.95 16.48 16.45
C MET A 110 1.55 16.98 16.83
N ILE A 111 0.52 16.15 16.71
CA ILE A 111 -0.87 16.51 17.00
C ILE A 111 -1.18 16.42 18.51
N PRO A 112 -1.86 17.43 19.09
CA PRO A 112 -2.22 17.43 20.51
C PRO A 112 -3.22 16.32 20.88
N ASP A 113 -3.18 15.87 22.14
CA ASP A 113 -3.96 14.73 22.65
C ASP A 113 -5.48 14.86 22.45
N ARG A 114 -6.00 16.09 22.48
CA ARG A 114 -7.43 16.41 22.24
C ARG A 114 -7.98 15.93 20.91
N TRP A 115 -7.11 15.67 19.93
CA TRP A 115 -7.50 15.18 18.61
C TRP A 115 -7.14 13.70 18.44
N LYS A 116 -6.64 13.00 19.45
CA LYS A 116 -6.32 11.57 19.37
C LYS A 116 -7.58 10.72 19.33
N ILE A 117 -7.54 9.67 18.50
CA ILE A 117 -8.62 8.69 18.37
C ILE A 117 -8.37 7.64 19.44
N GLU A 118 -9.37 7.38 20.28
CA GLU A 118 -9.30 6.35 21.30
C GLU A 118 -9.62 4.99 20.69
N PHE A 119 -8.59 4.19 20.44
CA PHE A 119 -8.75 2.84 19.89
C PHE A 119 -9.11 1.77 20.93
N ARG A 120 -9.33 2.16 22.19
CA ARG A 120 -9.52 1.24 23.34
C ARG A 120 -10.78 0.37 23.21
N GLY A 121 -11.81 0.85 22.52
CA GLY A 121 -13.05 0.12 22.28
C GLY A 121 -13.02 -0.85 21.11
N LEU A 122 -11.93 -0.89 20.32
CA LEU A 122 -11.85 -1.79 19.16
C LEU A 122 -11.25 -3.15 19.53
N PRO A 123 -11.80 -4.26 18.99
CA PRO A 123 -11.22 -5.58 19.13
C PRO A 123 -9.92 -5.68 18.32
N GLN A 124 -8.81 -5.33 18.96
CA GLN A 124 -7.47 -5.21 18.35
C GLN A 124 -6.99 -6.54 17.73
N VAL A 125 -7.21 -7.63 18.46
CA VAL A 125 -6.73 -8.97 18.10
C VAL A 125 -7.48 -9.52 16.87
N PRO A 126 -8.83 -9.54 16.85
CA PRO A 126 -9.58 -9.93 15.66
C PRO A 126 -9.26 -9.09 14.42
N LEU A 127 -9.08 -7.77 14.58
CA LEU A 127 -8.77 -6.91 13.44
C LEU A 127 -7.40 -7.26 12.84
N ARG A 128 -6.38 -7.50 13.67
CA ARG A 128 -5.02 -7.82 13.21
C ARG A 128 -4.96 -9.18 12.50
N TYR A 129 -5.52 -10.23 13.10
CA TYR A 129 -5.50 -11.57 12.52
C TYR A 129 -6.49 -11.71 11.37
N GLY A 130 -7.63 -11.01 11.41
CA GLY A 130 -8.61 -10.96 10.33
C GLY A 130 -8.05 -10.26 9.09
N TYR A 131 -7.34 -9.14 9.26
CA TYR A 131 -6.64 -8.51 8.14
C TYR A 131 -5.59 -9.46 7.56
N PHE A 132 -4.76 -10.08 8.41
CA PHE A 132 -3.74 -11.03 7.96
C PHE A 132 -4.34 -12.24 7.20
N SER A 133 -5.45 -12.81 7.67
CA SER A 133 -6.10 -13.95 7.01
C SER A 133 -6.71 -13.59 5.66
N VAL A 134 -7.23 -12.38 5.49
CA VAL A 134 -7.73 -11.89 4.20
C VAL A 134 -6.63 -11.87 3.14
N TYR A 135 -5.45 -11.35 3.47
CA TYR A 135 -4.33 -11.31 2.51
C TYR A 135 -3.69 -12.67 2.26
N LEU A 136 -3.67 -13.56 3.26
CA LEU A 136 -3.02 -14.86 3.14
C LEU A 136 -3.92 -15.94 2.51
N VAL A 137 -5.24 -15.87 2.72
CA VAL A 137 -6.20 -16.91 2.30
C VAL A 137 -7.20 -16.38 1.27
N LEU A 138 -7.96 -15.34 1.62
CA LEU A 138 -9.09 -14.89 0.79
C LEU A 138 -8.62 -14.32 -0.56
N MET A 139 -7.60 -13.46 -0.56
CA MET A 139 -7.08 -12.84 -1.79
C MET A 139 -6.52 -13.88 -2.79
N PRO A 140 -5.66 -14.83 -2.39
CA PRO A 140 -5.25 -15.92 -3.28
C PRO A 140 -6.40 -16.82 -3.74
N MET A 141 -7.39 -17.10 -2.88
CA MET A 141 -8.56 -17.89 -3.25
C MET A 141 -9.42 -17.24 -4.34
N LEU A 142 -9.47 -15.90 -4.36
CA LEU A 142 -10.15 -15.13 -5.40
C LEU A 142 -9.30 -14.95 -6.67
N GLY A 143 -8.11 -15.56 -6.75
CA GLY A 143 -7.21 -15.39 -7.90
C GLY A 143 -6.56 -14.00 -7.98
N ILE A 144 -6.72 -13.17 -6.95
CA ILE A 144 -6.17 -11.82 -6.92
C ILE A 144 -4.67 -11.92 -6.69
N SER A 145 -3.90 -11.66 -7.74
CA SER A 145 -2.44 -11.76 -7.69
C SER A 145 -1.82 -10.68 -6.78
N ALA A 146 -0.63 -10.96 -6.26
CA ALA A 146 0.14 -9.98 -5.50
C ALA A 146 0.46 -8.70 -6.32
N CYS A 147 0.45 -8.79 -7.65
CA CYS A 147 0.67 -7.68 -8.58
C CYS A 147 -0.54 -6.74 -8.67
N THR A 148 -1.77 -7.28 -8.68
CA THR A 148 -2.99 -6.45 -8.68
C THR A 148 -3.21 -5.72 -7.36
N LEU A 149 -2.58 -6.18 -6.27
CA LEU A 149 -2.56 -5.51 -4.96
C LEU A 149 -1.33 -4.61 -4.75
N CYS A 150 -0.50 -4.43 -5.77
CA CYS A 150 0.69 -3.60 -5.66
C CYS A 150 0.33 -2.12 -5.78
N ASN A 151 0.69 -1.30 -4.78
CA ASN A 151 0.44 0.15 -4.79
C ASN A 151 1.02 0.85 -6.04
N PHE A 152 2.14 0.35 -6.58
CA PHE A 152 2.76 0.91 -7.80
C PHE A 152 1.96 0.65 -9.08
N VAL A 153 0.98 -0.26 -9.05
CA VAL A 153 0.05 -0.51 -10.16
C VAL A 153 -1.32 0.05 -9.81
N THR A 154 -1.85 -0.26 -8.61
CA THR A 154 -3.21 0.16 -8.24
C THR A 154 -3.37 1.66 -8.16
N VAL A 155 -2.41 2.39 -7.58
CA VAL A 155 -2.55 3.83 -7.36
C VAL A 155 -2.57 4.58 -8.69
N PRO A 156 -1.60 4.40 -9.62
CA PRO A 156 -1.66 5.04 -10.93
C PRO A 156 -2.93 4.67 -11.71
N ARG A 157 -3.30 3.38 -11.74
CA ARG A 157 -4.50 2.91 -12.46
C ARG A 157 -5.80 3.46 -11.89
N ILE A 158 -5.88 3.68 -10.57
CA ILE A 158 -7.03 4.35 -9.95
C ILE A 158 -7.09 5.83 -10.37
N PHE A 159 -5.95 6.54 -10.40
CA PHE A 159 -5.90 7.93 -10.86
C PHE A 159 -6.24 8.05 -12.36
N GLU A 160 -5.70 7.17 -13.21
CA GLU A 160 -6.06 7.05 -14.63
C GLU A 160 -7.57 6.83 -14.81
N ALA A 161 -8.17 5.95 -14.01
CA ALA A 161 -9.62 5.72 -14.04
C ALA A 161 -10.43 6.96 -13.64
N PHE A 162 -9.97 7.75 -12.66
CA PHE A 162 -10.63 9.01 -12.28
C PHE A 162 -10.51 10.08 -13.37
N ILE A 163 -9.43 10.09 -14.14
CA ILE A 163 -9.22 11.01 -15.26
C ILE A 163 -10.02 10.54 -16.50
N GLY A 164 -10.53 9.31 -16.50
CA GLY A 164 -11.36 8.74 -17.56
C GLY A 164 -10.58 7.92 -18.59
N ASP A 165 -9.35 7.50 -18.27
CA ASP A 165 -8.57 6.65 -19.16
C ASP A 165 -9.10 5.20 -19.15
N PHE A 166 -9.14 4.61 -20.35
CA PHE A 166 -9.73 3.30 -20.58
C PHE A 166 -8.93 2.18 -19.90
N MET A 167 -7.60 2.29 -19.85
CA MET A 167 -6.73 1.30 -19.21
C MET A 167 -6.94 1.24 -17.70
N GLY A 168 -7.11 2.40 -17.04
CA GLY A 168 -7.44 2.46 -15.62
C GLY A 168 -8.80 1.85 -15.28
N ILE A 169 -9.83 2.17 -16.08
CA ILE A 169 -11.18 1.63 -15.89
C ILE A 169 -11.20 0.11 -16.12
N ALA A 170 -10.53 -0.36 -17.17
CA ALA A 170 -10.39 -1.79 -17.47
C ALA A 170 -9.67 -2.53 -16.34
N PHE A 171 -8.62 -1.94 -15.77
CA PHE A 171 -7.90 -2.50 -14.63
C PHE A 171 -8.82 -2.68 -13.40
N ILE A 172 -9.61 -1.66 -13.02
CA ILE A 172 -10.54 -1.74 -11.88
C ILE A 172 -11.59 -2.84 -12.09
N LEU A 173 -12.13 -2.95 -13.31
CA LEU A 173 -13.13 -3.97 -13.63
C LEU A 173 -12.52 -5.38 -13.66
N SER A 174 -11.29 -5.53 -14.15
CA SER A 174 -10.56 -6.81 -14.19
C SER A 174 -10.01 -7.25 -12.83
N ALA A 175 -9.79 -6.33 -11.90
CA ALA A 175 -9.27 -6.66 -10.57
C ALA A 175 -10.36 -7.28 -9.65
N VAL A 176 -11.63 -7.21 -10.06
CA VAL A 176 -12.80 -7.67 -9.30
C VAL A 176 -13.38 -8.98 -9.86
N GLY A 177 -12.79 -9.57 -10.92
CA GLY A 177 -13.31 -10.78 -11.58
C GLY A 177 -12.23 -11.72 -12.07
#